data_AF-A0A0F9TH79-F1
#
_entry.id   AF-A0A0F9TH79-F1
#
_cell.length_a   1.000
_cell.length_b   1.000
_cell.length_c   1.000
_cell.angle_alpha   90.00
_cell.angle_beta   90.00
_cell.angle_gamma   90.00
#
_symmetry.space_group_name_H-M   'P 1'
#
loop_
_entity.id
_entity.type
_entity.pdbx_description
1 polymer ?
#
loop_
_entity_poly.entity_id
_entity_poly.type
_entity_poly.pdbx_seq_one_letter_code
_entity_poly.pdbx_strand_id
1 'polypeptide(L)'
;MAILIAVVLSVFYMVAIDMATAPTFEKYGQSRSELIARDIADLQFAIHDQRLTTASLSYNDVETARAEPGYEYLNINNRTTLINSDSTGSFLTLNGWRFWRTALWYENPKLPLGNTNYVLAANNTCGSGDLQTGLLWCGSVSSLWAKLETIDDYELIMQGESARLKRTITKLFRRYSSDSVFTDIVDGTTVSLPLAVGYTGNAISCQGVYLLDSVIPLTCDDLFNYWGQGILLSKRSKNSIALINRTSLYRYNQPVLLAEEAILE
;
A
#
# COMPACT_ATOMS: atom_id res chain seq x y z
N MET A 1 -13.78 48.20 -52.96
CA MET A 1 -13.79 48.77 -51.58
C MET A 1 -14.66 47.96 -50.63
N ALA A 2 -15.94 47.69 -50.95
CA ALA A 2 -16.85 46.90 -50.09
C ALA A 2 -16.34 45.48 -49.74
N ILE A 3 -15.75 44.76 -50.70
CA ILE A 3 -15.20 43.41 -50.48
C ILE A 3 -14.03 43.44 -49.47
N LEU A 4 -13.16 44.44 -49.57
CA LEU A 4 -12.02 44.59 -48.66
C LEU A 4 -12.48 44.86 -47.22
N ILE A 5 -13.52 45.70 -47.06
CA ILE A 5 -14.11 46.01 -45.75
C ILE A 5 -14.75 44.76 -45.14
N ALA A 6 -15.46 43.95 -45.92
CA ALA A 6 -16.09 42.72 -45.45
C ALA A 6 -15.05 41.68 -44.98
N VAL A 7 -13.93 41.52 -45.69
CA VAL A 7 -12.84 40.61 -45.30
C VAL A 7 -12.15 41.09 -44.02
N VAL A 8 -11.90 42.39 -43.89
CA VAL A 8 -11.28 42.95 -42.68
C VAL A 8 -12.21 42.75 -41.47
N LEU A 9 -13.51 43.03 -41.61
CA LEU A 9 -14.48 42.82 -40.54
C LEU A 9 -14.63 41.35 -40.13
N SER A 10 -14.58 40.40 -41.08
CA SER A 10 -14.67 38.97 -40.74
C SER A 10 -13.44 38.47 -39.99
N VAL A 11 -12.24 38.95 -40.33
CA VAL A 11 -11.01 38.64 -39.59
C VAL A 11 -11.07 39.22 -38.17
N PHE A 12 -11.47 40.49 -38.01
CA PHE A 12 -11.63 41.09 -36.68
C PHE A 12 -12.68 40.36 -35.83
N TYR A 13 -13.77 39.92 -36.44
CA TYR A 13 -14.80 39.14 -35.76
C TYR A 13 -14.29 37.77 -35.30
N MET A 14 -13.51 37.06 -36.14
CA MET A 14 -12.89 35.79 -35.75
C MET A 14 -11.87 35.95 -34.63
N VAL A 15 -11.01 36.97 -34.67
CA VAL A 15 -10.06 37.26 -33.60
C VAL A 15 -10.79 37.62 -32.29
N ALA A 16 -11.87 38.41 -32.36
CA ALA A 16 -12.64 38.75 -31.17
C ALA A 16 -13.31 37.52 -30.52
N ILE A 17 -13.82 36.59 -31.33
CA ILE A 17 -14.38 35.32 -30.81
C ILE A 17 -13.29 34.47 -30.18
N ASP A 18 -12.13 34.35 -30.83
CA ASP A 18 -11.01 33.55 -30.33
C ASP A 18 -10.49 34.11 -29.00
N MET A 19 -10.32 35.43 -28.90
CA MET A 19 -9.92 36.11 -27.66
C MET A 19 -10.98 36.00 -26.55
N ALA A 20 -12.26 35.95 -26.89
CA ALA A 20 -13.34 35.79 -25.90
C ALA A 20 -13.49 34.33 -25.41
N THR A 21 -13.15 33.34 -26.25
CA THR A 21 -13.40 31.92 -25.96
C THR A 21 -12.15 31.19 -25.45
N ALA A 22 -10.95 31.56 -25.89
CA ALA A 22 -9.68 30.98 -25.41
C ALA A 22 -9.55 30.93 -23.87
N PRO A 23 -9.79 32.02 -23.11
CA PRO A 23 -9.65 31.98 -21.65
C PRO A 23 -10.69 31.08 -20.97
N THR A 24 -11.86 30.88 -21.60
CA THR A 24 -12.88 29.96 -21.06
C THR A 24 -12.51 28.49 -21.30
N PHE A 25 -11.95 28.16 -22.47
CA PHE A 25 -11.46 26.83 -22.77
C PHE A 25 -10.26 26.45 -21.90
N GLU A 26 -9.34 27.40 -21.68
CA GLU A 26 -8.18 27.20 -20.81
C GLU A 26 -8.61 26.96 -19.35
N LYS A 27 -9.49 27.80 -18.80
CA LYS A 27 -10.04 27.61 -17.45
C LYS A 27 -10.80 26.29 -17.31
N TYR A 28 -11.60 25.91 -18.31
CA TYR A 28 -12.31 24.64 -18.29
C TYR A 28 -11.34 23.44 -18.32
N GLY A 29 -10.30 23.51 -19.17
CA GLY A 29 -9.25 22.50 -19.24
C GLY A 29 -8.50 22.35 -17.92
N GLN A 30 -8.10 23.47 -17.30
CA GLN A 30 -7.42 23.47 -16.01
C GLN A 30 -8.30 22.88 -14.90
N SER A 31 -9.54 23.34 -14.75
CA SER A 31 -10.47 22.85 -13.74
C SER A 31 -10.73 21.34 -13.89
N ARG A 32 -10.83 20.86 -15.14
CA ARG A 32 -10.99 19.42 -15.42
C ARG A 32 -9.75 18.61 -15.03
N SER A 33 -8.55 19.10 -15.32
CA SER A 33 -7.30 18.44 -14.92
C SER A 33 -7.14 18.39 -13.40
N GLU A 34 -7.52 19.45 -12.69
CA GLU A 34 -7.50 19.49 -11.22
C GLU A 34 -8.47 18.48 -10.61
N LEU A 35 -9.68 18.36 -11.17
CA LEU A 35 -10.65 17.34 -10.75
C LEU A 35 -10.09 15.92 -10.96
N ILE A 36 -9.53 15.62 -12.13
CA ILE A 36 -8.94 14.31 -12.42
C ILE A 36 -7.76 14.00 -11.49
N ALA A 37 -6.88 14.97 -11.25
CA ALA A 37 -5.75 14.79 -10.34
C ALA A 37 -6.22 14.48 -8.92
N ARG A 38 -7.27 15.18 -8.45
CA ARG A 38 -7.91 14.89 -7.16
C ARG A 38 -8.50 13.49 -7.13
N ASP A 39 -9.16 13.05 -8.19
CA ASP A 39 -9.75 11.71 -8.25
C ASP A 39 -8.71 10.61 -8.19
N ILE A 40 -7.59 10.79 -8.90
CA ILE A 40 -6.45 9.88 -8.84
C ILE A 40 -5.92 9.84 -7.41
N ALA A 41 -5.74 10.99 -6.76
CA ALA A 41 -5.24 11.05 -5.39
C ALA A 41 -6.19 10.38 -4.38
N ASP A 42 -7.50 10.62 -4.48
CA ASP A 42 -8.50 10.01 -3.60
C ASP A 42 -8.55 8.48 -3.78
N LEU A 43 -8.41 7.98 -5.02
CA LEU A 43 -8.33 6.54 -5.30
C LEU A 43 -7.02 5.92 -4.86
N GLN A 44 -5.90 6.63 -5.02
CA GLN A 44 -4.62 6.18 -4.49
C GLN A 44 -4.69 6.01 -2.98
N PHE A 45 -5.28 6.98 -2.29
CA PHE A 45 -5.49 6.92 -0.86
C PHE A 45 -6.35 5.71 -0.48
N ALA A 46 -7.49 5.50 -1.16
CA ALA A 46 -8.37 4.36 -0.89
C ALA A 46 -7.68 3.00 -1.09
N ILE A 47 -6.95 2.85 -2.20
CA ILE A 47 -6.18 1.62 -2.51
C ILE A 47 -5.08 1.40 -1.48
N HIS A 48 -4.41 2.48 -1.06
CA HIS A 48 -3.37 2.43 -0.04
C HIS A 48 -3.93 2.05 1.33
N ASP A 49 -5.00 2.70 1.77
CA ASP A 49 -5.68 2.44 3.03
C ASP A 49 -6.24 1.02 3.11
N GLN A 50 -6.87 0.52 2.04
CA GLN A 50 -7.31 -0.87 1.96
C GLN A 50 -6.16 -1.87 2.16
N ARG A 51 -4.99 -1.58 1.59
CA ARG A 51 -3.82 -2.43 1.82
C ARG A 51 -3.37 -2.34 3.27
N LEU A 52 -3.45 -1.15 3.87
CA LEU A 52 -3.11 -0.95 5.27
C LEU A 52 -4.04 -1.73 6.21
N THR A 53 -5.29 -1.94 5.83
CA THR A 53 -6.30 -2.63 6.65
C THR A 53 -6.37 -4.14 6.40
N THR A 54 -6.14 -4.61 5.17
CA THR A 54 -6.28 -6.04 4.81
C THR A 54 -5.00 -6.85 4.95
N ALA A 55 -3.89 -6.20 5.32
CA ALA A 55 -2.57 -6.80 5.45
C ALA A 55 -2.11 -7.63 4.22
N SER A 56 -2.57 -7.23 3.04
CA SER A 56 -2.19 -7.84 1.78
C SER A 56 -0.80 -7.38 1.32
N LEU A 57 -0.10 -8.27 0.61
CA LEU A 57 1.12 -7.91 -0.11
C LEU A 57 0.84 -7.25 -1.46
N SER A 58 -0.38 -7.36 -1.99
CA SER A 58 -0.80 -6.71 -3.23
C SER A 58 -1.75 -5.55 -2.92
N TYR A 59 -1.82 -4.59 -3.83
CA TYR A 59 -2.92 -3.65 -3.88
C TYR A 59 -4.14 -4.32 -4.51
N ASN A 60 -5.32 -3.89 -4.09
CA ASN A 60 -6.57 -4.26 -4.75
C ASN A 60 -6.76 -3.42 -6.02
N ASP A 61 -7.53 -3.93 -6.97
CA ASP A 61 -7.92 -3.15 -8.14
C ASP A 61 -8.84 -1.97 -7.76
N VAL A 62 -8.98 -1.02 -8.68
CA VAL A 62 -9.81 0.18 -8.49
C VAL A 62 -11.27 -0.15 -8.19
N GLU A 63 -11.80 -1.22 -8.79
CA GLU A 63 -13.20 -1.59 -8.61
C GLU A 63 -13.46 -2.12 -7.19
N THR A 64 -12.53 -2.90 -6.65
CA THR A 64 -12.54 -3.33 -5.25
C THR A 64 -12.39 -2.15 -4.30
N ALA A 65 -11.54 -1.17 -4.63
CA ALA A 65 -11.41 0.05 -3.83
C ALA A 65 -12.70 0.88 -3.80
N ARG A 66 -13.42 0.96 -4.92
CA ARG A 66 -14.70 1.69 -5.04
C ARG A 66 -15.86 1.00 -4.33
N ALA A 67 -15.81 -0.32 -4.20
CA ALA A 67 -16.86 -1.11 -3.56
C ALA A 67 -16.79 -1.09 -2.03
N GLU A 68 -15.73 -0.52 -1.47
CA GLU A 68 -15.49 -0.52 -0.02
C GLU A 68 -16.35 0.51 0.72
N PRO A 69 -16.93 0.12 1.87
CA PRO A 69 -17.66 1.05 2.72
C PRO A 69 -16.83 2.29 3.10
N GLY A 70 -17.41 3.47 2.95
CA GLY A 70 -16.73 4.76 3.19
C GLY A 70 -16.07 5.38 1.95
N TYR A 71 -15.93 4.62 0.86
CA TYR A 71 -15.36 5.08 -0.42
C TYR A 71 -16.41 5.19 -1.53
N GLU A 72 -17.71 5.16 -1.20
CA GLU A 72 -18.81 5.22 -2.16
C GLU A 72 -18.80 6.52 -2.99
N TYR A 73 -18.20 7.58 -2.45
CA TYR A 73 -18.06 8.86 -3.15
C TYR A 73 -17.15 8.77 -4.38
N LEU A 74 -16.27 7.77 -4.45
CA LEU A 74 -15.44 7.48 -5.62
C LEU A 74 -16.27 6.95 -6.81
N ASN A 75 -17.50 6.52 -6.55
CA ASN A 75 -18.46 6.01 -7.54
C ASN A 75 -19.34 7.12 -8.16
N ILE A 76 -19.24 8.38 -7.68
CA ILE A 76 -20.27 9.41 -7.93
C ILE A 76 -20.32 9.95 -9.36
N ASN A 77 -19.36 9.68 -10.24
CA ASN A 77 -19.48 10.07 -11.63
C ASN A 77 -18.88 9.00 -12.54
N ASN A 78 -19.62 8.70 -13.61
CA ASN A 78 -19.35 7.76 -14.70
C ASN A 78 -18.00 8.04 -15.41
N ARG A 79 -16.88 7.94 -14.68
CA ARG A 79 -15.51 8.31 -15.07
C ARG A 79 -14.84 7.12 -15.74
N THR A 80 -15.48 6.64 -16.80
CA THR A 80 -15.11 5.52 -17.68
C THR A 80 -13.72 5.65 -18.36
N THR A 81 -12.95 6.68 -18.04
CA THR A 81 -11.62 6.97 -18.62
C THR A 81 -10.48 6.79 -17.64
N LEU A 82 -10.75 6.52 -16.36
CA LEU A 82 -9.69 6.14 -15.43
C LEU A 82 -9.42 4.65 -15.59
N ILE A 83 -8.18 4.33 -15.95
CA ILE A 83 -7.70 2.98 -16.18
C ILE A 83 -6.68 2.66 -15.09
N ASN A 84 -6.69 1.43 -14.61
CA ASN A 84 -5.68 0.89 -13.72
C ASN A 84 -5.04 -0.36 -14.31
N SER A 85 -3.81 -0.59 -13.88
CA SER A 85 -3.12 -1.86 -14.07
C SER A 85 -2.16 -2.08 -12.92
N ASP A 86 -2.09 -3.33 -12.49
CA ASP A 86 -1.18 -3.78 -11.45
C ASP A 86 -0.08 -4.61 -12.08
N SER A 87 1.06 -4.73 -11.40
CA SER A 87 2.09 -5.70 -11.73
C SER A 87 1.54 -7.13 -11.49
N THR A 88 0.65 -7.62 -12.35
CA THR A 88 -0.12 -8.85 -12.12
C THR A 88 0.79 -10.08 -12.11
N GLY A 89 0.74 -10.80 -10.98
CA GLY A 89 1.27 -12.16 -10.86
C GLY A 89 2.78 -12.30 -10.68
N SER A 90 3.57 -11.21 -10.72
CA SER A 90 5.02 -11.25 -10.50
C SER A 90 5.48 -10.09 -9.62
N PHE A 91 6.27 -10.43 -8.59
CA PHE A 91 6.89 -9.42 -7.73
C PHE A 91 8.03 -8.72 -8.47
N LEU A 92 8.06 -7.40 -8.40
CA LEU A 92 9.22 -6.61 -8.80
C LEU A 92 10.33 -6.74 -7.75
N THR A 93 11.59 -6.59 -8.15
CA THR A 93 12.73 -6.63 -7.22
C THR A 93 13.57 -5.37 -7.31
N LEU A 94 13.72 -4.63 -6.20
CA LEU A 94 14.59 -3.45 -6.10
C LEU A 94 15.46 -3.54 -4.85
N ASN A 95 16.78 -3.43 -4.99
CA ASN A 95 17.73 -3.59 -3.88
C ASN A 95 17.54 -4.89 -3.08
N GLY A 96 17.11 -5.95 -3.77
CA GLY A 96 16.77 -7.25 -3.21
C GLY A 96 15.35 -7.38 -2.65
N TRP A 97 14.64 -6.27 -2.40
CA TRP A 97 13.26 -6.30 -1.90
C TRP A 97 12.28 -6.68 -2.98
N ARG A 98 11.38 -7.62 -2.68
CA ARG A 98 10.25 -7.97 -3.54
C ARG A 98 9.07 -7.07 -3.22
N PHE A 99 8.44 -6.45 -4.22
CA PHE A 99 7.32 -5.53 -4.03
C PHE A 99 6.31 -5.61 -5.18
N TRP A 100 5.12 -5.06 -4.95
CA TRP A 100 4.07 -4.90 -5.95
C TRP A 100 3.98 -3.44 -6.37
N ARG A 101 3.56 -3.23 -7.61
CA ARG A 101 3.31 -1.91 -8.17
C ARG A 101 1.91 -1.86 -8.74
N THR A 102 1.22 -0.76 -8.47
CA THR A 102 -0.04 -0.40 -9.11
C THR A 102 0.12 0.95 -9.77
N ALA A 103 -0.44 1.09 -10.97
CA ALA A 103 -0.52 2.36 -11.66
C ALA A 103 -1.99 2.71 -11.94
N LEU A 104 -2.32 3.97 -11.69
CA LEU A 104 -3.58 4.60 -12.04
C LEU A 104 -3.29 5.68 -13.08
N TRP A 105 -4.10 5.76 -14.12
CA TRP A 105 -3.97 6.87 -15.06
C TRP A 105 -5.28 7.25 -15.71
N TYR A 106 -5.31 8.51 -16.09
CA TYR A 106 -6.30 9.06 -16.99
C TYR A 106 -5.72 9.04 -18.40
N GLU A 107 -6.39 8.35 -19.31
CA GLU A 107 -5.99 8.32 -20.71
C GLU A 107 -6.31 9.64 -21.42
N ASN A 108 -5.34 10.18 -22.16
CA ASN A 108 -5.55 11.37 -22.96
C ASN A 108 -6.46 11.04 -24.16
N PRO A 109 -7.65 11.66 -24.28
CA PRO A 109 -8.58 11.35 -25.36
C PRO A 109 -8.05 11.74 -26.75
N LYS A 110 -7.03 12.59 -26.84
CA LYS A 110 -6.40 12.97 -28.12
C LYS A 110 -5.37 11.95 -28.59
N LEU A 111 -4.85 11.13 -27.68
CA LEU A 111 -3.81 10.12 -27.94
C LEU A 111 -4.16 8.84 -27.17
N PRO A 112 -5.27 8.16 -27.51
CA PRO A 112 -5.63 6.93 -26.84
C PRO A 112 -4.60 5.84 -27.17
N LEU A 113 -3.93 5.33 -26.15
CA LEU A 113 -2.98 4.23 -26.23
C LEU A 113 -3.67 2.88 -25.93
N GLY A 114 -4.73 2.89 -25.12
CA GLY A 114 -5.34 1.72 -24.52
C GLY A 114 -4.48 1.14 -23.38
N ASN A 115 -5.12 0.37 -22.50
CA ASN A 115 -4.47 -0.18 -21.30
C ASN A 115 -3.19 -0.97 -21.64
N THR A 116 -3.31 -1.93 -22.56
CA THR A 116 -2.21 -2.83 -22.95
C THR A 116 -0.98 -2.08 -23.45
N ASN A 117 -1.14 -1.00 -24.21
CA ASN A 117 0.02 -0.26 -24.73
C ASN A 117 0.57 0.72 -23.70
N TYR A 118 -0.29 1.32 -22.87
CA TYR A 118 0.11 2.31 -21.89
C TYR A 118 1.14 1.76 -20.89
N VAL A 119 1.00 0.48 -20.51
CA VAL A 119 1.89 -0.18 -19.55
C VAL A 119 3.22 -0.62 -20.16
N LEU A 120 3.41 -0.55 -21.48
CA LEU A 120 4.63 -0.99 -22.16
C LEU A 120 5.80 -0.05 -21.92
N ALA A 121 7.02 -0.59 -22.08
CA ALA A 121 8.27 0.16 -21.99
C ALA A 121 8.32 1.41 -22.89
N ALA A 122 7.67 1.37 -24.06
CA ALA A 122 7.64 2.50 -24.99
C ALA A 122 6.93 3.75 -24.44
N ASN A 123 6.06 3.58 -23.43
CA ASN A 123 5.30 4.65 -22.78
C ASN A 123 5.79 4.93 -21.35
N ASN A 124 6.90 4.32 -20.94
CA ASN A 124 7.55 4.60 -19.67
C ASN A 124 8.48 5.82 -19.83
N THR A 125 8.23 6.86 -19.05
CA THR A 125 8.96 8.13 -19.17
C THR A 125 10.24 8.21 -18.34
N CYS A 126 10.45 7.29 -17.40
CA CYS A 126 11.62 7.32 -16.51
C CYS A 126 12.43 6.02 -16.48
N GLY A 127 12.14 5.07 -17.38
CA GLY A 127 12.84 3.80 -17.46
C GLY A 127 12.64 3.09 -18.79
N SER A 128 13.40 2.01 -19.00
CA SER A 128 13.36 1.21 -20.22
C SER A 128 12.49 -0.05 -20.12
N GLY A 129 11.88 -0.31 -18.96
CA GLY A 129 11.03 -1.48 -18.72
C GLY A 129 9.55 -1.13 -18.74
N ASP A 130 8.70 -2.15 -18.89
CA ASP A 130 7.25 -2.01 -18.75
C ASP A 130 6.83 -1.91 -17.27
N LEU A 131 5.54 -1.72 -17.02
CA LEU A 131 4.98 -1.62 -15.66
C LEU A 131 5.27 -2.88 -14.82
N GLN A 132 5.29 -4.04 -15.46
CA GLN A 132 5.35 -5.38 -14.85
C GLN A 132 6.76 -5.79 -14.44
N THR A 133 7.77 -5.33 -15.17
CA THR A 133 9.16 -5.83 -15.06
C THR A 133 10.18 -4.71 -14.87
N GLY A 134 9.82 -3.46 -15.19
CA GLY A 134 10.72 -2.32 -15.08
C GLY A 134 11.06 -1.97 -13.63
N LEU A 135 12.35 -1.73 -13.34
CA LEU A 135 12.78 -1.26 -12.02
C LEU A 135 12.22 0.13 -11.70
N LEU A 136 12.23 1.02 -12.69
CA LEU A 136 11.61 2.33 -12.63
C LEU A 136 10.51 2.39 -13.68
N TRP A 137 9.34 2.86 -13.28
CA TRP A 137 8.24 3.11 -14.20
C TRP A 137 7.54 4.41 -13.85
N CYS A 138 7.30 5.21 -14.88
CA CYS A 138 6.55 6.45 -14.84
C CYS A 138 5.59 6.43 -16.03
N GLY A 139 4.34 6.82 -15.80
CA GLY A 139 3.36 6.89 -16.89
C GLY A 139 3.76 7.89 -17.98
N SER A 140 3.03 7.87 -19.09
CA SER A 140 3.28 8.76 -20.23
C SER A 140 3.16 10.23 -19.83
N VAL A 141 4.00 11.09 -20.43
CA VAL A 141 3.94 12.56 -20.27
C VAL A 141 2.63 13.16 -20.78
N SER A 142 1.92 12.43 -21.66
CA SER A 142 0.65 12.88 -22.23
C SER A 142 -0.53 12.68 -21.30
N SER A 143 -0.35 12.03 -20.16
CA SER A 143 -1.41 11.56 -19.27
C SER A 143 -1.21 12.03 -17.83
N LEU A 144 -2.30 12.15 -17.09
CA LEU A 144 -2.25 12.26 -15.64
C LEU A 144 -2.18 10.84 -15.07
N TRP A 145 -1.18 10.55 -14.25
CA TRP A 145 -0.96 9.23 -13.72
C TRP A 145 -0.44 9.31 -12.29
N ALA A 146 -0.61 8.20 -11.59
CA ALA A 146 0.03 8.00 -10.32
C ALA A 146 0.39 6.53 -10.13
N LYS A 147 1.36 6.29 -9.25
CA LYS A 147 1.94 4.98 -8.98
C LYS A 147 1.94 4.74 -7.48
N LEU A 148 1.66 3.51 -7.10
CA LEU A 148 1.79 3.00 -5.74
C LEU A 148 2.74 1.82 -5.77
N GLU A 149 3.74 1.80 -4.89
CA GLU A 149 4.68 0.69 -4.77
C GLU A 149 4.73 0.22 -3.33
N THR A 150 4.66 -1.09 -3.12
CA THR A 150 4.56 -1.60 -1.75
C THR A 150 5.82 -1.41 -0.92
N ILE A 151 6.94 -1.21 -1.61
CA ILE A 151 8.25 -0.97 -1.02
C ILE A 151 8.30 0.32 -0.20
N ASP A 152 7.49 1.32 -0.55
CA ASP A 152 7.45 2.62 0.13
C ASP A 152 6.95 2.48 1.58
N ASP A 153 6.15 1.45 1.86
CA ASP A 153 5.60 1.19 3.19
C ASP A 153 6.46 0.25 4.05
N TYR A 154 7.48 -0.40 3.47
CA TYR A 154 8.20 -1.47 4.17
C TYR A 154 8.91 -0.98 5.43
N GLU A 155 9.52 0.21 5.38
CA GLU A 155 10.20 0.77 6.54
C GLU A 155 9.22 1.04 7.69
N LEU A 156 8.11 1.71 7.39
CA LEU A 156 7.09 2.02 8.38
C LEU A 156 6.49 0.76 9.01
N ILE A 157 6.15 -0.24 8.17
CA ILE A 157 5.61 -1.52 8.65
C ILE A 157 6.64 -2.23 9.53
N MET A 158 7.90 -2.33 9.10
CA MET A 158 8.95 -2.99 9.90
C MET A 158 9.21 -2.30 11.24
N GLN A 159 9.20 -0.96 11.27
CA GLN A 159 9.35 -0.20 12.50
C GLN A 159 8.17 -0.44 13.45
N GLY A 160 6.94 -0.44 12.94
CA GLY A 160 5.74 -0.78 13.71
C GLY A 160 5.80 -2.19 14.29
N GLU A 161 6.25 -3.16 13.51
CA GLU A 161 6.38 -4.56 13.95
C GLU A 161 7.49 -4.74 15.00
N SER A 162 8.65 -4.08 14.86
CA SER A 162 9.69 -4.10 15.91
C SER A 162 9.19 -3.46 17.20
N ALA A 163 8.48 -2.33 17.13
CA ALA A 163 7.89 -1.69 18.31
C ALA A 163 6.87 -2.60 19.01
N ARG A 164 6.04 -3.32 18.24
CA ARG A 164 5.10 -4.34 18.76
C ARG A 164 5.84 -5.46 19.48
N LEU A 165 6.87 -6.03 18.87
CA LEU A 165 7.68 -7.08 19.50
C LEU A 165 8.34 -6.61 20.81
N LYS A 166 8.92 -5.40 20.83
CA LYS A 166 9.52 -4.81 22.04
C LYS A 166 8.50 -4.58 23.15
N ARG A 167 7.29 -4.15 22.80
CA ARG A 167 6.19 -4.02 23.76
C ARG A 167 5.82 -5.38 24.35
N THR A 168 5.66 -6.41 23.50
CA THR A 168 5.31 -7.76 23.95
C THR A 168 6.40 -8.37 24.83
N ILE A 169 7.67 -8.27 24.45
CA ILE A 169 8.78 -8.82 25.24
C ILE A 169 8.94 -8.11 26.59
N THR A 170 8.64 -6.81 26.64
CA THR A 170 8.61 -6.05 27.90
C THR A 170 7.57 -6.59 28.87
N LYS A 171 6.41 -7.07 28.39
CA LYS A 171 5.40 -7.72 29.25
C LYS A 171 5.95 -9.00 29.89
N LEU A 172 6.71 -9.79 29.13
CA LEU A 172 7.37 -11.01 29.60
C LEU A 172 8.47 -10.68 30.63
N PHE A 173 9.25 -9.62 30.41
CA PHE A 173 10.23 -9.13 31.39
C PHE A 173 9.59 -8.66 32.70
N ARG A 174 8.45 -7.96 32.62
CA ARG A 174 7.72 -7.52 33.83
C ARG A 174 7.25 -8.71 34.66
N ARG A 175 6.79 -9.78 34.01
CA ARG A 175 6.48 -11.05 34.66
C ARG A 175 7.72 -11.62 35.34
N TYR A 176 8.81 -11.81 34.60
CA TYR A 176 10.06 -12.33 35.15
C TYR A 176 10.54 -11.51 36.36
N SER A 177 10.46 -10.18 36.29
CA SER A 177 10.90 -9.32 37.39
C SER A 177 10.07 -9.51 38.67
N SER A 178 8.85 -10.07 38.55
CA SER A 178 7.95 -10.32 39.69
C SER A 178 8.19 -11.66 40.37
N ASP A 179 8.54 -12.72 39.63
CA ASP A 179 8.61 -14.10 40.16
C ASP A 179 9.81 -14.92 39.65
N SER A 180 10.71 -14.29 38.89
CA SER A 180 11.88 -14.91 38.25
C SER A 180 11.56 -16.04 37.27
N VAL A 181 10.35 -16.05 36.70
CA VAL A 181 9.91 -17.01 35.68
C VAL A 181 9.43 -16.27 34.43
N PHE A 182 9.96 -16.62 33.26
CA PHE A 182 9.49 -16.02 32.00
C PHE A 182 8.12 -16.55 31.57
N THR A 183 8.03 -17.88 31.51
CA THR A 183 6.85 -18.62 31.07
C THR A 183 6.99 -20.10 31.45
N ASP A 184 5.88 -20.82 31.58
CA ASP A 184 5.83 -22.26 31.87
C ASP A 184 6.11 -23.14 30.63
N ILE A 185 6.32 -22.53 29.46
CA ILE A 185 6.74 -23.23 28.24
C ILE A 185 8.06 -24.00 28.50
N VAL A 186 8.23 -25.14 27.83
CA VAL A 186 9.42 -25.99 27.98
C VAL A 186 10.64 -25.36 27.31
N ASP A 187 11.81 -25.42 27.96
CA ASP A 187 13.08 -24.95 27.41
C ASP A 187 13.42 -25.65 26.09
N GLY A 188 13.98 -24.91 25.14
CA GLY A 188 14.29 -25.36 23.79
C GLY A 188 13.10 -25.42 22.83
N THR A 189 11.88 -25.09 23.29
CA THR A 189 10.68 -25.16 22.45
C THR A 189 10.28 -23.81 21.86
N THR A 190 9.57 -23.87 20.74
CA THR A 190 8.98 -22.70 20.08
C THR A 190 7.49 -22.96 19.87
N VAL A 191 6.65 -22.02 20.28
CA VAL A 191 5.20 -22.08 20.17
C VAL A 191 4.68 -20.76 19.62
N SER A 192 3.55 -20.77 18.90
CA SER A 192 2.91 -19.51 18.53
C SER A 192 2.16 -18.93 19.74
N LEU A 193 2.26 -17.62 19.95
CA LEU A 193 1.57 -16.94 21.03
C LEU A 193 0.05 -17.16 21.02
N PRO A 194 -0.66 -17.17 19.87
CA PRO A 194 -2.07 -17.56 19.81
C PRO A 194 -2.34 -18.92 20.45
N LEU A 195 -1.52 -19.94 20.12
CA LEU A 195 -1.68 -21.28 20.67
C LEU A 195 -1.30 -21.32 22.15
N ALA A 196 -0.28 -20.57 22.57
CA ALA A 196 0.18 -20.53 23.96
C ALA A 196 -0.88 -19.95 24.91
N VAL A 197 -1.73 -19.03 24.43
CA VAL A 197 -2.86 -18.48 25.20
C VAL A 197 -4.17 -19.24 24.97
N GLY A 198 -4.16 -20.32 24.19
CA GLY A 198 -5.34 -21.13 23.87
C GLY A 198 -6.31 -20.50 22.85
N TYR A 199 -5.89 -19.47 22.11
CA TYR A 199 -6.70 -18.88 21.05
C TYR A 199 -6.62 -19.71 19.75
N THR A 200 -7.79 -20.07 19.21
CA THR A 200 -7.92 -20.93 18.02
C THR A 200 -8.43 -20.21 16.77
N GLY A 201 -8.78 -18.93 16.89
CA GLY A 201 -9.25 -18.11 15.77
C GLY A 201 -8.11 -17.54 14.92
N ASN A 202 -8.45 -16.63 14.01
CA ASN A 202 -7.48 -15.92 13.17
C ASN A 202 -7.31 -14.46 13.66
N ALA A 203 -6.37 -13.74 13.05
CA ALA A 203 -6.12 -12.35 13.40
C ALA A 203 -7.33 -11.43 13.16
N ILE A 204 -8.09 -11.66 12.08
CA ILE A 204 -9.26 -10.85 11.69
C ILE A 204 -10.37 -10.92 12.77
N SER A 205 -10.62 -12.09 13.33
CA SER A 205 -11.63 -12.30 14.36
C SER A 205 -11.11 -12.11 15.79
N CYS A 206 -9.84 -11.74 15.96
CA CYS A 206 -9.25 -11.63 17.29
C CYS A 206 -9.78 -10.38 18.00
N GLN A 207 -10.33 -10.56 19.20
CA GLN A 207 -10.82 -9.46 20.02
C GLN A 207 -10.54 -9.73 21.50
N GLY A 208 -10.19 -8.68 22.24
CA GLY A 208 -10.00 -8.73 23.69
C GLY A 208 -8.56 -8.96 24.14
N VAL A 209 -8.43 -9.47 25.37
CA VAL A 209 -7.17 -9.71 26.06
C VAL A 209 -7.09 -11.19 26.46
N TYR A 210 -5.96 -11.82 26.16
CA TYR A 210 -5.66 -13.21 26.45
C TYR A 210 -4.53 -13.28 27.47
N LEU A 211 -4.57 -14.28 28.35
CA LEU A 211 -3.57 -14.43 29.40
C LEU A 211 -2.61 -15.56 29.06
N LEU A 212 -1.34 -15.23 28.87
CA LEU A 212 -0.26 -16.22 28.83
C LEU A 212 0.10 -16.59 30.29
N ASP A 213 0.18 -17.90 30.56
CA ASP A 213 0.43 -18.47 31.88
C ASP A 213 -0.49 -17.90 32.98
N SER A 214 -1.74 -17.61 32.62
CA SER A 214 -2.77 -17.02 33.50
C SER A 214 -2.45 -15.62 34.06
N VAL A 215 -1.35 -14.98 33.67
CA VAL A 215 -0.91 -13.71 34.29
C VAL A 215 -0.57 -12.62 33.27
N ILE A 216 0.02 -12.94 32.12
CA ILE A 216 0.57 -11.94 31.21
C ILE A 216 -0.50 -11.53 30.19
N PRO A 217 -1.01 -10.28 30.22
CA PRO A 217 -2.08 -9.85 29.32
C PRO A 217 -1.53 -9.52 27.93
N LEU A 218 -1.93 -10.33 26.95
CA LEU A 218 -1.64 -10.17 25.54
C LEU A 218 -2.89 -9.74 24.78
N THR A 219 -2.75 -8.70 23.99
CA THR A 219 -3.77 -8.24 23.04
C THR A 219 -3.55 -8.90 21.69
N CYS A 220 -4.52 -8.77 20.78
CA CYS A 220 -4.40 -9.32 19.42
C CYS A 220 -3.14 -8.85 18.67
N ASP A 221 -2.73 -7.60 18.85
CA ASP A 221 -1.48 -7.04 18.31
C ASP A 221 -0.20 -7.69 18.87
N ASP A 222 -0.30 -8.38 20.01
CA ASP A 222 0.82 -9.12 20.59
C ASP A 222 0.81 -10.58 20.14
N LEU A 223 -0.34 -11.10 19.74
CA LEU A 223 -0.53 -12.48 19.28
C LEU A 223 -0.23 -12.63 17.78
N PHE A 224 -0.59 -11.64 16.98
CA PHE A 224 -0.48 -11.66 15.53
C PHE A 224 0.36 -10.50 15.04
N ASN A 225 1.13 -10.75 13.98
CA ASN A 225 1.83 -9.70 13.26
C ASN A 225 0.88 -8.93 12.35
N TYR A 226 1.41 -7.88 11.70
CA TYR A 226 0.66 -7.10 10.72
C TYR A 226 -0.06 -7.97 9.68
N TRP A 227 0.58 -9.03 9.17
CA TRP A 227 0.04 -9.96 8.16
C TRP A 227 -0.87 -11.06 8.71
N GLY A 228 -1.31 -10.94 9.97
CA GLY A 228 -2.20 -11.89 10.62
C GLY A 228 -1.58 -13.26 10.93
N GLN A 229 -0.25 -13.39 10.85
CA GLN A 229 0.47 -14.59 11.24
C GLN A 229 0.79 -14.55 12.74
N GLY A 230 0.67 -15.69 13.40
CA GLY A 230 0.98 -15.78 14.83
C GLY A 230 2.45 -15.48 15.13
N ILE A 231 2.70 -14.58 16.06
CA ILE A 231 4.04 -14.31 16.59
C ILE A 231 4.52 -15.54 17.35
N LEU A 232 5.77 -15.94 17.13
CA LEU A 232 6.34 -17.12 17.80
C LEU A 232 7.08 -16.69 19.06
N LEU A 233 6.85 -17.43 20.14
CA LEU A 233 7.62 -17.37 21.37
C LEU A 233 8.54 -18.59 21.44
N SER A 234 9.84 -18.34 21.46
CA SER A 234 10.88 -19.36 21.60
C SER A 234 11.50 -19.24 22.98
N LYS A 235 11.36 -20.27 23.82
CA LYS A 235 12.06 -20.33 25.11
C LYS A 235 13.36 -21.07 24.91
N ARG A 236 14.48 -20.36 24.82
CA ARG A 236 15.80 -20.97 24.56
C ARG A 236 16.36 -21.63 25.81
N SER A 237 16.14 -21.01 26.97
CA SER A 237 16.48 -21.55 28.28
C SER A 237 15.61 -20.91 29.36
N LYS A 238 15.74 -21.35 30.60
CA LYS A 238 15.15 -20.70 31.77
C LYS A 238 15.37 -19.17 31.86
N ASN A 239 16.46 -18.66 31.28
CA ASN A 239 16.86 -17.25 31.36
C ASN A 239 16.87 -16.55 29.98
N SER A 240 16.36 -17.20 28.93
CA SER A 240 16.36 -16.62 27.59
C SER A 240 15.08 -16.98 26.84
N ILE A 241 14.41 -15.94 26.35
CA ILE A 241 13.26 -16.04 25.46
C ILE A 241 13.45 -15.13 24.25
N ALA A 242 12.90 -15.52 23.11
CA ALA A 242 12.87 -14.71 21.91
C ALA A 242 11.45 -14.68 21.35
N LEU A 243 11.03 -13.50 20.89
CA LEU A 243 9.87 -13.34 20.04
C LEU A 243 10.32 -13.26 18.59
N ILE A 244 9.70 -14.07 17.74
CA ILE A 244 10.04 -14.15 16.32
C ILE A 244 8.79 -13.82 15.51
N ASN A 245 8.90 -12.77 14.70
CA ASN A 245 7.90 -12.36 13.74
C ASN A 245 8.35 -12.77 12.34
N ARG A 246 7.57 -13.64 11.72
CA ARG A 246 7.76 -14.03 10.32
C ARG A 246 7.04 -13.00 9.46
N THR A 247 7.77 -12.13 8.79
CA THR A 247 7.11 -11.15 7.93
C THR A 247 6.70 -11.81 6.62
N SER A 248 5.70 -11.23 5.94
CA SER A 248 5.38 -11.58 4.57
C SER A 248 6.26 -10.83 3.55
N LEU A 249 7.22 -10.03 4.02
CA LEU A 249 8.17 -9.32 3.17
C LEU A 249 9.31 -10.25 2.75
N TYR A 250 9.81 -10.06 1.52
CA TYR A 250 10.91 -10.87 1.00
C TYR A 250 12.08 -9.99 0.56
N ARG A 251 13.28 -10.41 0.92
CA ARG A 251 14.54 -9.84 0.46
C ARG A 251 15.42 -10.96 -0.10
N TYR A 252 15.89 -10.84 -1.35
CA TYR A 252 16.67 -11.86 -2.05
C TYR A 252 16.01 -13.26 -2.03
N ASN A 253 14.68 -13.32 -2.22
CA ASN A 253 13.85 -14.53 -2.11
C ASN A 253 13.85 -15.21 -0.74
N GLN A 254 14.35 -14.55 0.31
CA GLN A 254 14.24 -15.00 1.68
C GLN A 254 13.19 -14.16 2.42
N PRO A 255 12.31 -14.78 3.23
CA PRO A 255 11.39 -14.02 4.07
C PRO A 255 12.19 -13.23 5.10
N VAL A 256 11.81 -11.97 5.30
CA VAL A 256 12.41 -11.14 6.33
C VAL A 256 11.88 -11.61 7.69
N LEU A 257 12.78 -11.82 8.63
CA LEU A 257 12.47 -12.20 10.00
C LEU A 257 12.83 -11.04 10.91
N LEU A 258 11.90 -10.67 11.78
CA LEU A 258 12.18 -9.76 12.88
C LEU A 258 12.21 -10.60 14.16
N ALA A 259 13.22 -10.40 14.98
CA ALA A 259 13.32 -11.07 16.27
C ALA A 259 13.73 -10.07 17.34
N GLU A 260 13.07 -10.17 18.49
CA GLU A 260 13.47 -9.48 19.71
C GLU A 260 13.80 -10.55 20.75
N GLU A 261 14.94 -10.41 21.41
CA GLU A 261 15.42 -11.38 22.39
C GLU A 261 15.57 -10.73 23.76
N ALA A 262 15.18 -11.49 24.78
CA ALA A 262 15.36 -11.19 26.18
C ALA A 262 16.30 -12.25 26.76
N ILE A 263 17.49 -11.81 27.15
CA ILE A 263 18.47 -12.63 27.85
C ILE A 263 18.71 -11.97 29.20
N LEU A 264 18.69 -12.77 30.26
CA LEU A 264 19.08 -12.32 31.59
C LEU A 264 20.45 -12.90 31.93
N GLU A 265 21.36 -12.00 32.31
CA GLU A 265 22.68 -12.31 32.84
C GLU A 265 22.60 -12.91 34.25
#